data_AF-A0A1M6XWA1-F1
#
_entry.id   AF-A0A1M6XWA1-F1
#
_cell.length_a   1.000
_cell.length_b   1.000
_cell.length_c   1.000
_cell.angle_alpha   90.00
_cell.angle_beta   90.00
_cell.angle_gamma   90.00
#
_symmetry.space_group_name_H-M   'P 1'
#
loop_
_entity.id
_entity.type
_entity.pdbx_description
1 polymer ?
#
loop_
_entity_poly.entity_id
_entity_poly.type
_entity_poly.pdbx_seq_one_letter_code
_entity_poly.pdbx_strand_id
1 'polypeptide(L)'
;MAAPRSLEALASICSRLTDRRKDDRLYSDVAAQVRSAARGDAVALVRFNPVSGQHETVVNLDYPKPVIHHLNTWFVRHDEAFRYMRTYDRKPLRWRDMPFPYETMYSAERVFRPSGFNEGVTVCLYSAEGDYTGSLHVSIADRNALSDDSMSLLNALQTVLGNAVDWWGSLDESATSEGARIVIGADRKALFGPPPSEADPDITGLVRDRLVPALPRRFDAVPGTSYHWYRGSTYVVRARAKGGMLVLDVSPGGCRSP
;
A
#
# COMPACT_ATOMS: atom_id res chain seq x y z
N MET A 1 0.02 -8.76 -35.75
CA MET A 1 0.32 -9.62 -34.58
C MET A 1 -0.58 -9.16 -33.45
N ALA A 2 -1.31 -10.08 -32.81
CA ALA A 2 -2.06 -9.76 -31.59
C ALA A 2 -1.08 -9.40 -30.45
N ALA A 3 -1.47 -8.50 -29.56
CA ALA A 3 -0.65 -8.18 -28.40
C ALA A 3 -0.52 -9.41 -27.48
N PRO A 4 0.60 -9.58 -26.76
CA PRO A 4 0.69 -10.62 -25.73
C PRO A 4 -0.45 -10.44 -24.71
N ARG A 5 -1.08 -11.54 -24.27
CA ARG A 5 -2.18 -11.51 -23.28
C ARG A 5 -1.84 -10.70 -22.02
N SER A 6 -0.57 -10.68 -21.63
CA SER A 6 -0.07 -9.90 -20.49
C SER A 6 -0.17 -8.39 -20.73
N LEU A 7 0.11 -7.91 -21.96
CA LEU A 7 0.01 -6.50 -22.30
C LEU A 7 -1.45 -6.03 -22.36
N GLU A 8 -2.34 -6.86 -22.91
CA GLU A 8 -3.78 -6.57 -22.93
C GLU A 8 -4.36 -6.50 -21.51
N ALA A 9 -3.97 -7.45 -20.65
CA ALA A 9 -4.37 -7.45 -19.24
C ALA A 9 -3.84 -6.21 -18.50
N LEU A 10 -2.57 -5.85 -18.69
CA LEU A 10 -1.99 -4.65 -18.10
C LEU A 10 -2.74 -3.39 -18.52
N ALA A 11 -3.00 -3.22 -19.82
CA ALA A 11 -3.73 -2.07 -20.35
C ALA A 11 -5.16 -1.98 -19.79
N SER A 12 -5.86 -3.12 -19.73
CA SER A 12 -7.20 -3.22 -19.13
C SER A 12 -7.20 -2.83 -17.65
N ILE A 13 -6.25 -3.35 -16.87
CA ILE A 13 -6.11 -3.03 -15.43
C ILE A 13 -5.83 -1.54 -15.24
N CYS A 14 -4.88 -0.97 -15.98
CA CYS A 14 -4.55 0.45 -15.92
C CYS A 14 -5.75 1.33 -16.31
N SER A 15 -6.49 0.96 -17.35
CA SER A 15 -7.69 1.67 -17.77
C SER A 15 -8.77 1.63 -16.67
N ARG A 16 -8.93 0.49 -15.99
CA ARG A 16 -9.92 0.36 -14.91
C ARG A 16 -9.53 1.19 -13.68
N LEU A 17 -8.24 1.24 -13.34
CA LEU A 17 -7.72 2.02 -12.21
C LEU A 17 -7.79 3.54 -12.41
N THR A 18 -7.73 4.00 -13.67
CA THR A 18 -7.79 5.42 -14.03
C THR A 18 -9.22 5.90 -14.34
N ASP A 19 -10.21 5.01 -14.32
CA ASP A 19 -11.61 5.39 -14.48
C ASP A 19 -12.02 6.36 -13.37
N ARG A 20 -12.58 7.50 -13.76
CA ARG A 20 -13.09 8.54 -12.85
C ARG A 20 -14.25 8.02 -12.00
N ARG A 21 -14.97 7.00 -12.47
CA ARG A 21 -16.02 6.31 -11.70
C ARG A 21 -15.39 5.18 -10.90
N LYS A 22 -14.68 5.54 -9.84
CA LYS A 22 -14.28 4.57 -8.81
C LYS A 22 -15.55 4.16 -8.05
N ASP A 23 -16.00 2.94 -8.33
CA ASP A 23 -17.10 2.31 -7.61
C ASP A 23 -16.55 1.27 -6.61
N ASP A 24 -17.43 0.73 -5.76
CA ASP A 24 -17.07 -0.25 -4.74
C ASP A 24 -16.54 -1.58 -5.33
N ARG A 25 -16.64 -1.77 -6.65
CA ARG A 25 -16.20 -2.99 -7.36
C ARG A 25 -14.81 -2.87 -7.96
N LEU A 26 -14.25 -1.65 -8.04
CA LEU A 26 -12.97 -1.38 -8.69
C LEU A 26 -11.89 -2.43 -8.41
N TYR A 27 -11.57 -2.65 -7.14
CA TYR A 27 -10.49 -3.58 -6.76
C TYR A 27 -10.88 -5.05 -6.98
N SER A 28 -12.17 -5.39 -6.89
CA SER A 28 -12.66 -6.73 -7.21
C SER A 28 -12.52 -7.05 -8.69
N ASP A 29 -12.86 -6.12 -9.57
CA ASP A 29 -12.69 -6.26 -11.01
C ASP A 29 -11.20 -6.38 -11.38
N VAL A 30 -10.35 -5.52 -10.79
CA VAL A 30 -8.90 -5.56 -10.99
C VAL A 30 -8.33 -6.90 -10.53
N ALA A 31 -8.69 -7.37 -9.32
CA ALA A 31 -8.23 -8.67 -8.82
C ALA A 31 -8.70 -9.82 -9.72
N ALA A 32 -9.93 -9.79 -10.23
CA ALA A 32 -10.41 -10.81 -11.15
C ALA A 32 -9.61 -10.83 -12.47
N GLN A 33 -9.25 -9.67 -13.01
CA GLN A 33 -8.39 -9.57 -14.19
C GLN A 33 -6.98 -10.10 -13.93
N VAL A 34 -6.37 -9.73 -12.79
CA VAL A 34 -5.07 -10.25 -12.36
C VAL A 34 -5.09 -11.77 -12.23
N ARG A 35 -6.10 -12.31 -11.52
CA ARG A 35 -6.28 -13.76 -11.35
C ARG A 35 -6.36 -14.47 -12.69
N SER A 36 -7.21 -13.97 -13.59
CA SER A 36 -7.37 -14.57 -14.91
C SER A 36 -6.08 -14.52 -15.74
N ALA A 37 -5.37 -13.40 -15.72
CA ALA A 37 -4.17 -13.22 -16.52
C ALA A 37 -2.97 -14.03 -16.00
N ALA A 38 -2.85 -14.17 -14.67
CA ALA A 38 -1.83 -14.99 -14.02
C ALA A 38 -2.23 -16.46 -13.88
N ARG A 39 -3.42 -16.86 -14.35
CA ARG A 39 -4.01 -18.20 -14.15
C ARG A 39 -4.02 -18.63 -12.68
N GLY A 40 -4.26 -17.65 -11.80
CA GLY A 40 -4.36 -17.86 -10.36
C GLY A 40 -5.63 -18.61 -9.96
N ASP A 41 -5.54 -19.46 -8.95
CA ASP A 41 -6.72 -20.06 -8.30
C ASP A 41 -7.26 -19.14 -7.20
N ALA A 42 -6.37 -18.42 -6.51
CA ALA A 42 -6.72 -17.39 -5.54
C ALA A 42 -5.87 -16.13 -5.74
N VAL A 43 -6.46 -14.97 -5.42
CA VAL A 43 -5.77 -13.69 -5.43
C VAL A 43 -6.22 -12.81 -4.26
N ALA A 44 -5.29 -12.09 -3.66
CA ALA A 44 -5.60 -11.07 -2.69
C ALA A 44 -4.76 -9.82 -2.93
N LEU A 45 -5.42 -8.66 -2.90
CA LEU A 45 -4.77 -7.36 -2.88
C LEU A 45 -4.82 -6.83 -1.44
N VAL A 46 -3.67 -6.46 -0.93
CA VAL A 46 -3.46 -6.08 0.47
C VAL A 46 -2.78 -4.72 0.48
N ARG A 47 -3.29 -3.82 1.32
CA ARG A 47 -2.72 -2.50 1.57
C ARG A 47 -1.96 -2.53 2.88
N PHE A 48 -0.80 -1.88 2.92
CA PHE A 48 -0.09 -1.59 4.16
C PHE A 48 -0.59 -0.26 4.73
N ASN A 49 -1.02 -0.28 5.99
CA ASN A 49 -1.36 0.92 6.74
C ASN A 49 -0.14 1.33 7.57
N PRO A 50 0.59 2.41 7.18
CA PRO A 50 1.80 2.83 7.88
C PRO A 50 1.52 3.32 9.31
N VAL A 51 0.27 3.67 9.64
CA VAL A 51 -0.13 4.14 10.97
C VAL A 51 -0.23 2.98 11.96
N SER A 52 -0.96 1.93 11.58
CA SER A 52 -1.15 0.75 12.43
C SER A 52 -0.01 -0.26 12.27
N GLY A 53 0.81 -0.12 11.23
CA GLY A 53 1.80 -1.10 10.82
C GLY A 53 1.16 -2.43 10.38
N GLN A 54 -0.14 -2.43 10.06
CA GLN A 54 -0.87 -3.64 9.69
C GLN A 54 -1.11 -3.72 8.18
N HIS A 55 -1.24 -4.96 7.72
CA HIS A 55 -1.68 -5.31 6.38
C HIS A 55 -3.18 -5.54 6.38
N GLU A 56 -3.89 -4.77 5.57
CA GLU A 56 -5.35 -4.76 5.45
C GLU A 56 -5.74 -5.28 4.06
N THR A 57 -6.57 -6.33 4.01
CA THR A 57 -7.09 -6.86 2.75
C THR A 57 -8.02 -5.84 2.09
N VAL A 58 -7.67 -5.40 0.89
CA VAL A 58 -8.51 -4.57 0.02
C VAL A 58 -9.53 -5.46 -0.70
N VAL A 59 -9.07 -6.58 -1.24
CA VAL A 59 -9.93 -7.61 -1.81
C VAL A 59 -9.29 -9.00 -1.65
N ASN A 60 -10.13 -10.00 -1.44
CA ASN A 60 -9.75 -11.40 -1.43
C ASN A 60 -10.72 -12.17 -2.34
N LEU A 61 -10.16 -12.82 -3.37
CA LEU A 61 -10.86 -13.77 -4.20
C LEU A 61 -10.30 -15.17 -3.92
N ASP A 62 -11.13 -16.02 -3.32
CA ASP A 62 -10.93 -17.46 -3.13
C ASP A 62 -9.82 -17.91 -2.16
N TYR A 63 -9.16 -17.02 -1.42
CA TYR A 63 -8.41 -17.48 -0.24
C TYR A 63 -9.36 -17.81 0.92
N PRO A 64 -9.21 -19.00 1.55
CA PRO A 64 -9.85 -19.29 2.82
C PRO A 64 -9.45 -18.28 3.91
N LYS A 65 -10.35 -18.02 4.86
CA LYS A 65 -10.12 -17.09 5.98
C LYS A 65 -8.80 -17.33 6.74
N PRO A 66 -8.39 -18.58 7.05
CA PRO A 66 -7.12 -18.82 7.71
C PRO A 66 -5.90 -18.41 6.88
N VAL A 67 -5.97 -18.58 5.55
CA VAL A 67 -4.85 -18.24 4.65
C VAL A 67 -4.70 -16.73 4.52
N ILE A 68 -5.80 -16.00 4.32
CA ILE A 68 -5.72 -14.52 4.26
C ILE A 68 -5.29 -13.91 5.61
N HIS A 69 -5.70 -14.52 6.73
CA HIS A 69 -5.21 -14.12 8.05
C HIS A 69 -3.69 -14.33 8.18
N HIS A 70 -3.18 -15.49 7.75
CA HIS A 70 -1.74 -15.77 7.73
C HIS A 70 -0.98 -14.74 6.88
N LEU A 71 -1.47 -14.47 5.66
CA LEU A 71 -0.90 -13.48 4.74
C LEU A 71 -0.81 -12.09 5.37
N ASN A 72 -1.82 -11.64 6.11
CA ASN A 72 -1.82 -10.31 6.73
C ASN A 72 -1.06 -10.22 8.07
N THR A 73 -0.64 -11.35 8.66
CA THR A 73 -0.09 -11.37 10.02
C THR A 73 1.28 -12.04 10.11
N TRP A 74 1.32 -13.36 10.21
CA TRP A 74 2.56 -14.11 10.39
C TRP A 74 3.46 -13.96 9.17
N PHE A 75 2.88 -14.08 7.97
CA PHE A 75 3.61 -14.05 6.71
C PHE A 75 4.44 -12.77 6.55
N VAL A 76 3.80 -11.61 6.70
CA VAL A 76 4.47 -10.30 6.54
C VAL A 76 5.54 -10.00 7.60
N ARG A 77 5.57 -10.75 8.70
CA ARG A 77 6.51 -10.55 9.82
C ARG A 77 7.64 -11.58 9.85
N HIS A 78 7.40 -12.80 9.39
CA HIS A 78 8.29 -13.93 9.62
C HIS A 78 8.61 -14.75 8.36
N ASP A 79 7.86 -14.59 7.27
CA ASP A 79 8.10 -15.39 6.08
C ASP A 79 9.35 -14.92 5.34
N GLU A 80 10.24 -15.88 5.05
CA GLU A 80 11.53 -15.61 4.44
C GLU A 80 11.42 -15.15 2.98
N ALA A 81 10.44 -15.67 2.21
CA ALA A 81 10.18 -15.20 0.85
C ALA A 81 9.68 -13.76 0.85
N PHE A 82 8.74 -13.43 1.75
CA PHE A 82 8.27 -12.06 1.89
C PHE A 82 9.39 -11.11 2.29
N ARG A 83 10.19 -11.49 3.30
CA ARG A 83 11.35 -10.70 3.75
C ARG A 83 12.33 -10.49 2.60
N TYR A 84 12.69 -11.56 1.90
CA TYR A 84 13.63 -11.52 0.78
C TYR A 84 13.17 -10.56 -0.31
N MET A 85 11.91 -10.69 -0.75
CA MET A 85 11.36 -9.84 -1.80
C MET A 85 11.18 -8.38 -1.35
N ARG A 86 10.96 -8.16 -0.06
CA ARG A 86 10.77 -6.80 0.48
C ARG A 86 12.10 -6.06 0.68
N THR A 87 13.20 -6.77 0.95
CA THR A 87 14.47 -6.14 1.39
C THR A 87 15.64 -6.32 0.44
N TYR A 88 15.76 -7.42 -0.30
CA TYR A 88 16.96 -7.70 -1.12
C TYR A 88 16.69 -7.65 -2.61
N ASP A 89 15.64 -8.33 -3.09
CA ASP A 89 15.28 -8.36 -4.50
C ASP A 89 13.79 -8.10 -4.67
N ARG A 90 13.42 -6.90 -5.13
CA ARG A 90 12.01 -6.50 -5.30
C ARG A 90 11.29 -7.26 -6.41
N LYS A 91 11.99 -8.06 -7.20
CA LYS A 91 11.40 -8.88 -8.24
C LYS A 91 10.47 -9.94 -7.60
N PRO A 92 9.21 -10.06 -8.05
CA PRO A 92 8.37 -11.16 -7.63
C PRO A 92 8.92 -12.49 -8.14
N LEU A 93 8.99 -13.47 -7.25
CA LEU A 93 9.51 -14.81 -7.52
C LEU A 93 8.44 -15.87 -7.25
N ARG A 94 8.47 -16.93 -8.05
CA ARG A 94 7.76 -18.18 -7.77
C ARG A 94 8.47 -18.91 -6.64
N TRP A 95 7.79 -19.80 -5.94
CA TRP A 95 8.41 -20.61 -4.87
C TRP A 95 9.60 -21.40 -5.40
N ARG A 96 9.48 -22.01 -6.58
CA ARG A 96 10.57 -22.76 -7.23
C ARG A 96 11.75 -21.89 -7.69
N ASP A 97 11.53 -20.59 -7.86
CA ASP A 97 12.54 -19.63 -8.33
C ASP A 97 13.25 -18.93 -7.16
N MET A 98 12.86 -19.22 -5.91
CA MET A 98 13.49 -18.67 -4.71
C MET A 98 14.94 -19.16 -4.58
N PRO A 99 15.88 -18.33 -4.06
CA PRO A 99 17.27 -18.73 -3.85
C PRO A 99 17.47 -19.67 -2.65
N PHE A 100 16.38 -20.10 -2.03
CA PHE A 100 16.32 -21.02 -0.90
C PHE A 100 15.12 -21.96 -1.08
N PRO A 101 15.07 -23.11 -0.39
CA PRO A 101 14.05 -24.14 -0.60
C PRO A 101 12.70 -23.74 0.02
N TYR A 102 12.04 -22.72 -0.53
CA TYR A 102 10.80 -22.17 0.02
C TYR A 102 9.66 -23.20 0.06
N GLU A 103 9.63 -24.12 -0.90
CA GLU A 103 8.58 -25.15 -1.01
C GLU A 103 8.49 -26.10 0.20
N THR A 104 9.57 -26.19 0.99
CA THR A 104 9.66 -27.00 2.22
C THR A 104 9.61 -26.14 3.49
N MET A 105 9.31 -24.84 3.37
CA MET A 105 9.22 -23.93 4.51
C MET A 105 7.80 -23.87 5.07
N TYR A 106 7.67 -23.27 6.27
CA TYR A 106 6.43 -23.24 7.05
C TYR A 106 5.20 -22.80 6.25
N SER A 107 5.25 -21.66 5.56
CA SER A 107 4.08 -21.16 4.81
C SER A 107 3.65 -22.11 3.70
N ALA A 108 4.60 -22.65 2.92
CA ALA A 108 4.32 -23.61 1.87
C ALA A 108 3.71 -24.91 2.45
N GLU A 109 4.36 -25.53 3.42
CA GLU A 109 3.97 -26.84 3.96
C GLU A 109 2.74 -26.81 4.88
N ARG A 110 2.61 -25.77 5.71
CA ARG A 110 1.65 -25.74 6.81
C ARG A 110 0.43 -24.86 6.54
N VAL A 111 0.49 -23.98 5.54
CA VAL A 111 -0.60 -23.04 5.24
C VAL A 111 -1.13 -23.22 3.82
N PHE A 112 -0.26 -23.11 2.82
CA PHE A 112 -0.69 -23.07 1.43
C PHE A 112 -1.03 -24.46 0.87
N ARG A 113 -0.14 -25.46 1.01
CA ARG A 113 -0.38 -26.83 0.53
C ARG A 113 -1.63 -27.48 1.16
N PRO A 114 -1.87 -27.37 2.49
CA PRO A 114 -3.10 -27.88 3.08
C PRO A 114 -4.38 -27.22 2.55
N SER A 115 -4.25 -26.01 1.97
CA SER A 115 -5.35 -25.27 1.34
C SER A 115 -5.45 -25.52 -0.18
N GLY A 116 -4.67 -26.47 -0.72
CA GLY A 116 -4.69 -26.85 -2.14
C GLY A 116 -3.76 -26.04 -3.03
N PHE A 117 -2.96 -25.11 -2.49
CA PHE A 117 -2.04 -24.29 -3.28
C PHE A 117 -0.63 -24.89 -3.25
N ASN A 118 -0.09 -25.22 -4.42
CA ASN A 118 1.23 -25.87 -4.55
C ASN A 118 2.32 -24.93 -5.08
N GLU A 119 1.95 -23.72 -5.47
CA GLU A 119 2.85 -22.70 -5.97
C GLU A 119 2.16 -21.32 -5.83
N GLY A 120 2.91 -20.24 -5.96
CA GLY A 120 2.36 -18.90 -5.94
C GLY A 120 3.42 -17.82 -6.01
N VAL A 121 2.95 -16.58 -6.01
CA VAL A 121 3.77 -15.38 -6.08
C VAL A 121 3.23 -14.36 -5.11
N THR A 122 4.12 -13.72 -4.36
CA THR A 122 3.82 -12.46 -3.71
C THR A 122 4.54 -11.35 -4.45
N VAL A 123 3.83 -10.30 -4.82
CA VAL A 123 4.39 -9.06 -5.33
C VAL A 123 4.35 -8.05 -4.19
N CYS A 124 5.50 -7.62 -3.71
CA CYS A 124 5.57 -6.44 -2.83
C CYS A 124 5.28 -5.20 -3.68
N LEU A 125 4.34 -4.36 -3.26
CA LEU A 125 3.88 -3.20 -4.01
C LEU A 125 4.54 -1.93 -3.48
N TYR A 126 4.88 -1.03 -4.41
CA TYR A 126 5.56 0.22 -4.09
C TYR A 126 4.92 1.40 -4.84
N SER A 127 4.89 2.58 -4.23
CA SER A 127 4.49 3.81 -4.91
C SER A 127 5.50 4.20 -6.00
N ALA A 128 5.18 5.21 -6.80
CA ALA A 128 6.11 5.77 -7.78
C ALA A 128 7.40 6.31 -7.12
N GLU A 129 7.29 6.78 -5.88
CA GLU A 129 8.38 7.28 -5.03
C GLU A 129 9.18 6.14 -4.37
N GLY A 130 8.71 4.89 -4.49
CA GLY A 130 9.40 3.71 -4.00
C GLY A 130 9.05 3.32 -2.56
N ASP A 131 8.03 3.94 -1.97
CA ASP A 131 7.53 3.57 -0.64
C ASP A 131 6.73 2.27 -0.69
N TYR A 132 6.88 1.41 0.32
CA TYR A 132 6.14 0.16 0.40
C TYR A 132 4.67 0.41 0.77
N THR A 133 3.74 0.04 -0.11
CA THR A 133 2.30 0.34 0.05
C THR A 133 1.43 -0.89 0.24
N GLY A 134 1.97 -2.10 0.06
CA GLY A 134 1.19 -3.33 0.26
C GLY A 134 1.73 -4.55 -0.48
N SER A 135 0.85 -5.51 -0.72
CA SER A 135 1.20 -6.73 -1.45
C SER A 135 0.04 -7.24 -2.30
N LEU A 136 0.40 -7.88 -3.41
CA LEU A 136 -0.49 -8.72 -4.19
C LEU A 136 -0.07 -10.17 -3.99
N HIS A 137 -0.99 -11.03 -3.60
CA HIS A 137 -0.75 -12.47 -3.46
C HIS A 137 -1.53 -13.20 -4.54
N VAL A 138 -0.88 -14.12 -5.25
CA VAL A 138 -1.50 -15.03 -6.21
C VAL A 138 -1.06 -16.45 -5.86
N SER A 139 -2.01 -17.35 -5.65
CA SER A 139 -1.73 -18.77 -5.39
C SER A 139 -2.35 -19.65 -6.46
N ILE A 140 -1.65 -20.73 -6.78
CA ILE A 140 -2.04 -21.70 -7.81
C ILE A 140 -1.93 -23.13 -7.28
N ALA A 141 -2.83 -23.99 -7.74
CA ALA A 141 -2.89 -25.41 -7.42
C ALA A 141 -1.98 -26.23 -8.34
N ASP A 142 -1.92 -25.91 -9.63
CA ASP A 142 -0.97 -26.50 -10.58
C ASP A 142 0.36 -25.74 -10.55
N ARG A 143 1.40 -26.38 -10.01
CA ARG A 143 2.77 -25.83 -9.88
C ARG A 143 3.36 -25.30 -11.18
N ASN A 144 2.88 -25.74 -12.34
CA ASN A 144 3.41 -25.32 -13.64
C ASN A 144 2.59 -24.23 -14.33
N ALA A 145 1.48 -23.77 -13.74
CA ALA A 145 0.57 -22.84 -14.39
C ALA A 145 1.11 -21.40 -14.52
N LEU A 146 2.06 -20.99 -13.65
CA LEU A 146 2.69 -19.67 -13.71
C LEU A 146 3.78 -19.60 -14.79
N SER A 147 3.44 -18.99 -15.93
CA SER A 147 4.37 -18.74 -17.04
C SER A 147 5.31 -17.55 -16.79
N ASP A 148 6.35 -17.41 -17.62
CA ASP A 148 7.21 -16.22 -17.64
C ASP A 148 6.42 -14.95 -18.00
N ASP A 149 5.49 -15.04 -18.96
CA ASP A 149 4.60 -13.94 -19.31
C ASP A 149 3.75 -13.46 -18.12
N SER A 150 3.29 -14.39 -17.28
CA SER A 150 2.54 -14.07 -16.06
C SER A 150 3.43 -13.32 -15.07
N MET A 151 4.70 -13.74 -14.93
CA MET A 151 5.66 -13.05 -14.06
C MET A 151 5.99 -11.64 -14.57
N SER A 152 6.14 -11.45 -15.88
CA SER A 152 6.34 -10.12 -16.46
C SER A 152 5.17 -9.19 -16.18
N LEU A 153 3.93 -9.69 -16.29
CA LEU A 153 2.72 -8.95 -15.91
C LEU A 153 2.74 -8.58 -14.42
N LEU A 154 2.94 -9.57 -13.53
CA LEU A 154 2.94 -9.34 -12.08
C LEU A 154 4.03 -8.35 -11.65
N ASN A 155 5.20 -8.40 -12.29
CA ASN A 155 6.25 -7.43 -12.08
C ASN A 155 5.85 -6.03 -12.56
N ALA A 156 5.25 -5.89 -13.74
CA ALA A 156 4.78 -4.61 -14.25
C ALA A 156 3.67 -3.99 -13.38
N LEU A 157 2.84 -4.82 -12.76
CA LEU A 157 1.76 -4.39 -11.86
C LEU A 157 2.26 -3.85 -10.51
N GLN A 158 3.54 -4.05 -10.16
CA GLN A 158 4.10 -3.66 -8.87
C GLN A 158 3.85 -2.19 -8.54
N THR A 159 4.26 -1.29 -9.43
CA THR A 159 4.10 0.17 -9.22
C THR A 159 2.66 0.63 -9.50
N VAL A 160 1.99 0.02 -10.48
CA VAL A 160 0.60 0.38 -10.84
C VAL A 160 -0.34 0.13 -9.66
N LEU A 161 -0.30 -1.08 -9.09
CA LEU A 161 -1.11 -1.42 -7.94
C LEU A 161 -0.59 -0.74 -6.68
N GLY A 162 0.72 -0.54 -6.56
CA GLY A 162 1.31 0.16 -5.42
C GLY A 162 0.82 1.59 -5.26
N ASN A 163 0.68 2.35 -6.35
CA ASN A 163 0.02 3.65 -6.33
C ASN A 163 -1.49 3.54 -6.06
N ALA A 164 -2.15 2.53 -6.64
CA ALA A 164 -3.59 2.36 -6.48
C ALA A 164 -4.02 2.03 -5.04
N VAL A 165 -3.18 1.33 -4.28
CA VAL A 165 -3.44 1.01 -2.87
C VAL A 165 -2.68 1.89 -1.90
N ASP A 166 -1.94 2.89 -2.40
CA ASP A 166 -1.19 3.80 -1.55
C ASP A 166 -2.12 4.46 -0.52
N TRP A 167 -1.76 4.25 0.73
CA TRP A 167 -2.49 4.76 1.86
C TRP A 167 -2.43 6.30 1.88
N TRP A 168 -1.31 6.90 1.46
CA TRP A 168 -1.13 8.37 1.43
C TRP A 168 -1.89 9.03 0.28
N GLY A 169 -1.84 8.45 -0.93
CA GLY A 169 -2.62 8.90 -2.09
C GLY A 169 -4.13 8.78 -1.90
N SER A 170 -4.61 7.90 -1.01
CA SER A 170 -6.04 7.77 -0.69
C SER A 170 -6.64 8.92 0.14
N LEU A 171 -5.81 9.90 0.56
CA LEU A 171 -6.19 11.01 1.43
C LEU A 171 -6.40 12.37 0.72
N ASP A 172 -6.58 12.34 -0.61
CA ASP A 172 -6.98 13.44 -1.51
C ASP A 172 -5.85 14.36 -2.03
N GLU A 173 -6.00 14.85 -3.27
CA GLU A 173 -5.00 15.48 -4.17
C GLU A 173 -4.55 16.91 -3.77
N SER A 174 -5.00 17.46 -2.64
CA SER A 174 -4.78 18.87 -2.29
C SER A 174 -3.40 19.19 -1.67
N ALA A 175 -2.47 18.23 -1.64
CA ALA A 175 -1.12 18.47 -1.12
C ALA A 175 -0.32 19.28 -2.14
N THR A 176 -0.17 20.57 -1.89
CA THR A 176 0.73 21.47 -2.64
C THR A 176 2.17 20.95 -2.53
N SER A 177 2.96 21.08 -3.60
CA SER A 177 4.36 20.62 -3.70
C SER A 177 5.33 21.19 -2.65
N GLU A 178 4.92 22.19 -1.86
CA GLU A 178 5.71 22.82 -0.79
C GLU A 178 5.26 22.42 0.63
N GLY A 179 4.29 21.51 0.78
CA GLY A 179 3.75 21.09 2.08
C GLY A 179 4.15 19.67 2.50
N ALA A 180 3.89 19.33 3.76
CA ALA A 180 3.98 17.96 4.27
C ALA A 180 2.61 17.45 4.71
N ARG A 181 2.35 16.16 4.48
CA ARG A 181 1.21 15.47 5.04
C ARG A 181 1.65 14.76 6.33
N ILE A 182 0.90 14.95 7.39
CA ILE A 182 1.14 14.33 8.68
C ILE A 182 -0.09 13.54 9.08
N VAL A 183 0.11 12.31 9.54
CA VAL A 183 -0.94 11.52 10.15
C VAL A 183 -0.61 11.24 11.59
N ILE A 184 -1.62 11.45 12.44
CA ILE A 184 -1.53 11.27 13.86
C ILE A 184 -2.50 10.16 14.25
N GLY A 185 -1.93 9.04 14.70
CA GLY A 185 -2.67 7.89 15.18
C GLY A 185 -3.26 8.12 16.58
N ALA A 186 -4.05 7.16 17.06
CA ALA A 186 -4.60 7.18 18.43
C ALA A 186 -3.50 7.20 19.51
N ASP A 187 -2.30 6.72 19.20
CA ASP A 187 -1.10 6.77 20.05
C ASP A 187 -0.41 8.14 20.07
N ARG A 188 -0.96 9.12 19.34
CA ARG A 188 -0.45 10.50 19.18
C ARG A 188 0.94 10.59 18.53
N LYS A 189 1.42 9.53 17.87
CA LYS A 189 2.63 9.61 17.05
C LYS A 189 2.31 10.26 15.72
N ALA A 190 3.13 11.24 15.34
CA ALA A 190 3.07 11.90 14.05
C ALA A 190 3.94 11.16 13.02
N LEU A 191 3.31 10.69 11.96
CA LEU A 191 3.95 10.10 10.77
C LEU A 191 3.89 11.11 9.64
N PHE A 192 5.01 11.33 8.97
CA PHE A 192 5.17 12.34 7.92
C PHE A 192 5.25 11.63 6.55
N GLY A 193 4.54 12.16 5.56
CA GLY A 193 4.66 11.81 4.15
C GLY A 193 4.89 13.05 3.30
N PRO A 194 5.87 13.07 2.36
CA PRO A 194 6.94 12.09 2.12
C PRO A 194 7.97 12.04 3.28
N PRO A 195 8.93 11.09 3.30
CA PRO A 195 9.80 10.86 4.46
C PRO A 195 10.56 12.11 4.95
N PRO A 196 10.96 12.16 6.24
CA PRO A 196 11.52 13.35 6.90
C PRO A 196 12.76 13.97 6.24
N SER A 197 13.43 13.25 5.34
CA SER A 197 14.57 13.77 4.56
C SER A 197 14.15 14.84 3.54
N GLU A 198 12.86 14.91 3.17
CA GLU A 198 12.30 15.93 2.28
C GLU A 198 11.33 16.89 2.99
N ALA A 199 10.94 16.59 4.23
CA ALA A 199 10.05 17.44 5.00
C ALA A 199 10.81 18.67 5.52
N ASP A 200 10.26 19.86 5.31
CA ASP A 200 10.75 21.11 5.90
C ASP A 200 10.96 20.92 7.42
N PRO A 201 12.18 21.14 7.96
CA PRO A 201 12.48 20.97 9.38
C PRO A 201 11.59 21.84 10.28
N ASP A 202 11.13 22.99 9.79
CA ASP A 202 10.21 23.85 10.54
C ASP A 202 8.77 23.32 10.53
N ILE A 203 8.33 22.63 9.47
CA ILE A 203 7.07 21.87 9.51
C ILE A 203 7.16 20.73 10.53
N THR A 204 8.28 20.01 10.53
CA THR A 204 8.52 18.94 11.51
C THR A 204 8.50 19.49 12.94
N GLY A 205 9.17 20.63 13.17
CA GLY A 205 9.17 21.34 14.45
C GLY A 205 7.78 21.83 14.86
N LEU A 206 7.04 22.50 13.98
CA LEU A 206 5.67 22.95 14.22
C LEU A 206 4.77 21.80 14.67
N VAL A 207 4.83 20.66 13.98
CA VAL A 207 4.01 19.49 14.28
C VAL A 207 4.34 18.93 15.67
N ARG A 208 5.62 18.73 15.97
CA ARG A 208 6.07 18.11 17.22
C ARG A 208 5.93 19.03 18.43
N ASP A 209 6.23 20.31 18.26
CA ASP A 209 6.33 21.27 19.36
C ASP A 209 4.99 21.93 19.68
N ARG A 210 4.10 22.06 18.69
CA ARG A 210 2.84 22.81 18.81
C ARG A 210 1.62 21.95 18.52
N LEU A 211 1.55 21.32 17.35
CA LEU A 211 0.31 20.67 16.92
C LEU A 211 0.00 19.44 17.76
N VAL A 212 0.92 18.46 17.84
CA VAL A 212 0.73 17.21 18.60
C VAL A 212 0.40 17.48 20.08
N PRO A 213 1.13 18.36 20.80
CA PRO A 213 0.82 18.66 22.20
C PRO A 213 -0.54 19.33 22.41
N ALA A 214 -1.00 20.13 21.44
CA ALA A 214 -2.27 20.86 21.52
C ALA A 214 -3.49 20.00 21.12
N LEU A 215 -3.30 18.75 20.69
CA LEU A 215 -4.42 17.95 20.19
C LEU A 215 -5.45 17.61 21.28
N PRO A 216 -6.74 17.81 20.99
CA PRO A 216 -7.83 17.36 21.86
C PRO A 216 -7.81 15.83 22.01
N ARG A 217 -8.54 15.33 23.02
CA ARG A 217 -8.69 13.88 23.24
C ARG A 217 -9.39 13.19 22.07
N ARG A 218 -10.33 13.88 21.42
CA ARG A 218 -11.04 13.38 20.24
C ARG A 218 -10.69 14.26 19.04
N PHE A 219 -10.32 13.64 17.92
CA PHE A 219 -9.87 14.34 16.73
C PHE A 219 -10.99 15.06 15.96
N ASP A 220 -12.24 14.70 16.19
CA ASP A 220 -13.43 15.39 15.66
C ASP A 220 -13.54 16.85 16.15
N ALA A 221 -12.91 17.20 17.27
CA ALA A 221 -12.84 18.56 17.80
C ALA A 221 -11.74 19.43 17.16
N VAL A 222 -10.92 18.88 16.27
CA VAL A 222 -9.84 19.64 15.60
C VAL A 222 -10.45 20.49 14.47
N PRO A 223 -10.16 21.81 14.41
CA PRO A 223 -10.65 22.65 13.32
C PRO A 223 -10.18 22.18 11.95
N GLY A 224 -11.08 22.15 10.97
CA GLY A 224 -10.76 21.68 9.61
C GLY A 224 -9.69 22.50 8.89
N THR A 225 -9.54 23.78 9.22
CA THR A 225 -8.42 24.63 8.78
C THR A 225 -7.99 25.52 9.94
N SER A 226 -6.69 25.69 10.12
CA SER A 226 -6.11 26.59 11.12
C SER A 226 -4.80 27.19 10.60
N TYR A 227 -4.41 28.32 11.18
CA TYR A 227 -3.19 29.05 10.82
C TYR A 227 -2.27 29.08 12.04
N HIS A 228 -1.01 28.72 11.84
CA HIS A 228 -0.02 28.62 12.92
C HIS A 228 1.23 29.40 12.55
N TRP A 229 1.65 30.29 13.44
CA TRP A 229 2.93 30.97 13.31
C TRP A 229 4.00 30.17 14.03
N TYR A 230 5.10 29.85 13.33
CA TYR A 230 6.22 29.10 13.88
C TYR A 230 7.52 29.58 13.24
N ARG A 231 8.50 29.93 14.08
CA ARG A 231 9.86 30.36 13.69
C ARG A 231 9.93 31.40 12.55
N GLY A 232 9.01 32.38 12.57
CA GLY A 232 9.02 33.48 11.60
C GLY A 232 8.14 33.27 10.38
N SER A 233 7.59 32.06 10.19
CA SER A 233 6.72 31.72 9.06
C SER A 233 5.30 31.42 9.52
N THR A 234 4.32 31.73 8.67
CA THR A 234 2.94 31.28 8.87
C THR A 234 2.75 29.98 8.11
N TYR A 235 2.09 29.00 8.73
CA TYR A 235 1.72 27.73 8.14
C TYR A 235 0.20 27.57 8.15
N VAL A 236 -0.33 27.02 7.06
CA VAL A 236 -1.73 26.61 6.96
C VAL A 236 -1.79 25.13 7.28
N VAL A 237 -2.61 24.76 8.27
CA VAL A 237 -2.86 23.38 8.69
C VAL A 237 -4.29 23.04 8.35
N ARG A 238 -4.49 22.16 7.37
CA ARG A 238 -5.81 21.58 7.06
C ARG A 238 -5.93 20.24 7.73
N ALA A 239 -6.93 20.08 8.58
CA ALA A 239 -7.11 18.89 9.40
C ALA A 239 -8.34 18.10 8.96
N ARG A 240 -8.22 16.77 8.89
CA ARG A 240 -9.32 15.86 8.60
C ARG A 240 -9.25 14.67 9.55
N ALA A 241 -10.29 14.47 10.36
CA ALA A 241 -10.42 13.26 11.19
C ALA A 241 -11.05 12.13 10.35
N LYS A 242 -10.43 10.95 10.33
CA LYS A 242 -10.94 9.76 9.61
C LYS A 242 -10.56 8.49 10.37
N GLY A 243 -11.56 7.69 10.74
CA GLY A 243 -11.33 6.36 11.33
C GLY A 243 -10.47 6.36 12.61
N GLY A 244 -10.62 7.36 13.48
CA GLY A 244 -9.82 7.49 14.70
C GLY A 244 -8.40 8.05 14.50
N MET A 245 -8.08 8.49 13.27
CA MET A 245 -6.83 9.16 12.93
C MET A 245 -7.09 10.62 12.57
N LEU A 246 -6.05 11.45 12.71
CA LEU A 246 -6.05 12.84 12.25
C LEU A 246 -5.04 13.00 11.13
N VAL A 247 -5.50 13.44 9.96
CA VAL A 247 -4.67 13.82 8.82
C VAL A 247 -4.50 15.33 8.85
N LEU A 248 -3.27 15.81 8.78
CA LEU A 248 -2.90 17.21 8.67
C LEU A 248 -2.17 17.42 7.35
N ASP A 249 -2.68 18.29 6.49
CA ASP A 249 -1.89 18.87 5.40
C ASP A 249 -1.33 20.20 5.89
N VAL A 250 -0.01 20.29 6.01
CA VAL A 250 0.69 21.48 6.49
C VAL A 250 1.48 22.08 5.34
N SER A 251 1.21 23.33 5.00
CA SER A 251 1.92 24.05 3.95
C SER A 251 2.31 25.45 4.43
N PRO A 252 3.35 26.07 3.85
CA PRO A 252 3.60 27.49 4.03
C PRO A 252 2.33 28.29 3.69
N GLY A 253 1.97 29.22 4.56
CA GLY A 253 0.95 30.22 4.29
C GLY A 253 1.59 31.33 3.48
N GLY A 254 1.24 31.43 2.20
CA GLY A 254 1.64 32.58 1.39
C GLY A 254 1.25 33.86 2.13
N CYS A 255 2.18 34.81 2.23
CA CYS A 255 1.92 36.14 2.79
C CYS A 255 0.72 36.76 2.08
N ARG A 256 -0.47 36.69 2.69
CA ARG A 256 -1.43 37.76 2.53
C ARG A 256 -1.04 38.80 3.56
N SER A 257 -0.26 39.78 3.10
CA SER A 257 -0.07 41.04 3.84
C SER A 257 -1.45 41.58 4.24
N PRO A 258 -1.55 42.22 5.42
CA PRO A 258 -2.81 42.59 6.06
C PRO A 258 -3.75 43.42 5.18
#